data_AF-Q5F9C1-F1
#
_entry.id   AF-Q5F9C1-F1
#
_cell.length_a   1.000
_cell.length_b   1.000
_cell.length_c   1.000
_cell.angle_alpha   90.00
_cell.angle_beta   90.00
_cell.angle_gamma   90.00
#
_symmetry.space_group_name_H-M   'P 1'
#
loop_
_entity.id
_entity.type
_entity.pdbx_description
1 polymer ?
#
loop_
_entity_poly.entity_id
_entity_poly.type
_entity_poly.pdbx_seq_one_letter_code
_entity_poly.pdbx_strand_id
1 'polypeptide(L)'
;MELTVHFNAEQDLDRLFEKDEEAVGYLENVIAMIQADSAIFDGLYKNRYFREYGEPIGPIDLEVKPILSLWGKDIKVLRVRFDSEEAAGYRIIYAPCHEKQPNGTYIRRIDILAVVNKKTDEFDYQAEHPITKRIIKDYEELYSN
;
A
#
# COMPACT_ATOMS: atom_id res chain seq x y z
N MET A 1 9.46 11.44 -7.98
CA MET A 1 8.97 10.36 -7.11
C MET A 1 8.00 11.02 -6.16
N GLU A 2 6.86 10.41 -5.94
CA GLU A 2 5.82 10.98 -5.11
C GLU A 2 5.14 9.83 -4.35
N LEU A 3 5.04 9.96 -3.04
CA LEU A 3 4.19 9.12 -2.21
C LEU A 3 3.00 9.97 -1.78
N THR A 4 1.81 9.47 -2.01
CA THR A 4 0.56 10.08 -1.55
C THR A 4 -0.12 9.11 -0.60
N VAL A 5 -0.73 9.64 0.46
CA VAL A 5 -1.61 8.88 1.34
C VAL A 5 -3.03 9.33 1.01
N HIS A 6 -3.86 8.41 0.53
CA HIS A 6 -5.25 8.72 0.21
C HIS A 6 -6.00 9.11 1.49
N PHE A 7 -6.97 10.02 1.39
CA PHE A 7 -7.75 10.49 2.54
C PHE A 7 -8.34 9.34 3.39
N ASN A 8 -8.85 8.29 2.75
CA ASN A 8 -9.37 7.13 3.49
C ASN A 8 -8.28 6.31 4.20
N ALA A 9 -7.05 6.33 3.69
CA ALA A 9 -5.90 5.69 4.34
C ALA A 9 -5.39 6.52 5.53
N GLU A 10 -5.45 7.85 5.45
CA GLU A 10 -5.21 8.73 6.61
C GLU A 10 -6.22 8.44 7.73
N GLN A 11 -7.51 8.35 7.38
CA GLN A 11 -8.55 7.96 8.35
C GLN A 11 -8.36 6.55 8.93
N ASP A 12 -7.78 5.62 8.17
CA ASP A 12 -7.42 4.31 8.71
C ASP A 12 -6.34 4.42 9.77
N LEU A 13 -5.29 5.23 9.52
CA LEU A 13 -4.20 5.46 10.48
C LEU A 13 -4.75 6.08 11.77
N ASP A 14 -5.57 7.13 11.67
CA ASP A 14 -6.20 7.78 12.83
C ASP A 14 -7.02 6.79 13.67
N ARG A 15 -7.85 5.98 13.00
CA ARG A 15 -8.69 4.97 13.67
C ARG A 15 -7.86 3.85 14.31
N LEU A 16 -6.74 3.46 13.69
CA LEU A 16 -5.85 2.44 14.23
C LEU A 16 -5.01 2.99 15.39
N PHE A 17 -4.66 4.27 15.35
CA PHE A 17 -3.88 4.95 16.38
C PHE A 17 -4.61 4.92 17.72
N GLU A 18 -5.93 5.11 17.72
CA GLU A 18 -6.78 4.99 18.91
C GLU A 18 -6.72 3.61 19.59
N LYS A 19 -6.29 2.56 18.87
CA LYS A 19 -6.23 1.18 19.37
C LYS A 19 -4.81 0.71 19.69
N ASP A 20 -3.83 1.23 18.97
CA ASP A 20 -2.45 0.72 18.95
C ASP A 20 -1.48 1.81 18.45
N GLU A 21 -1.22 2.78 19.32
CA GLU A 21 -0.35 3.93 19.05
C GLU A 21 1.07 3.50 18.62
N GLU A 22 1.62 2.46 19.24
CA GLU A 22 2.98 1.98 18.96
C GLU A 22 3.08 1.39 17.54
N ALA A 23 2.16 0.50 17.16
CA ALA A 23 2.16 -0.06 15.82
C ALA A 23 1.92 1.01 14.75
N VAL A 24 1.01 1.97 14.99
CA VAL A 24 0.78 3.05 14.03
C VAL A 24 1.99 3.97 13.91
N GLY A 25 2.66 4.31 15.02
CA GLY A 25 3.91 5.08 14.98
C GLY A 25 5.00 4.37 14.17
N TYR A 26 5.09 3.04 14.23
CA TYR A 26 5.96 2.26 13.35
C TYR A 26 5.56 2.40 11.87
N LEU A 27 4.27 2.27 11.55
CA LEU A 27 3.76 2.40 10.17
C LEU A 27 4.02 3.79 9.58
N GLU A 28 3.80 4.85 10.36
CA GLU A 28 4.08 6.23 9.96
C GLU A 28 5.57 6.44 9.70
N ASN A 29 6.44 5.87 10.54
CA ASN A 29 7.89 5.90 10.31
C ASN A 29 8.25 5.16 9.00
N VAL A 30 7.64 4.01 8.71
CA VAL A 30 7.86 3.33 7.42
C VAL A 30 7.41 4.19 6.24
N ILE A 31 6.24 4.85 6.33
CA ILE A 31 5.76 5.77 5.29
C ILE A 31 6.76 6.92 5.08
N ALA A 32 7.27 7.51 6.17
CA ALA A 32 8.29 8.55 6.11
C ALA A 32 9.60 8.04 5.47
N MET A 33 10.02 6.82 5.80
CA MET A 33 11.19 6.17 5.18
C MET A 33 11.00 5.93 3.68
N ILE A 34 9.82 5.49 3.23
CA ILE A 34 9.53 5.32 1.79
C ILE A 34 9.64 6.66 1.05
N GLN A 35 9.16 7.74 1.66
CA GLN A 35 9.24 9.08 1.09
C GLN A 35 10.68 9.62 1.04
N ALA A 36 11.50 9.28 2.03
CA ALA A 36 12.88 9.77 2.16
C ALA A 36 13.92 8.93 1.38
N ASP A 37 13.71 7.62 1.25
CA ASP A 37 14.67 6.68 0.67
C ASP A 37 14.22 6.18 -0.71
N SER A 38 14.94 6.62 -1.74
CA SER A 38 14.71 6.21 -3.13
C SER A 38 14.86 4.71 -3.37
N ALA A 39 15.71 3.99 -2.62
CA ALA A 39 15.89 2.56 -2.79
C ALA A 39 14.65 1.79 -2.31
N ILE A 40 14.05 2.22 -1.19
CA ILE A 40 12.80 1.66 -0.68
C ILE A 40 11.67 1.97 -1.65
N PHE A 41 11.53 3.24 -2.07
CA PHE A 41 10.52 3.63 -3.05
C PHE A 41 10.64 2.84 -4.35
N ASP A 42 11.85 2.71 -4.91
CA ASP A 42 12.09 1.97 -6.14
C ASP A 42 11.79 0.47 -5.97
N GLY A 43 12.04 -0.10 -4.79
CA GLY A 43 11.66 -1.46 -4.45
C GLY A 43 10.15 -1.67 -4.51
N LEU A 44 9.38 -0.77 -3.87
CA LEU A 44 7.91 -0.82 -3.86
C LEU A 44 7.31 -0.51 -5.25
N TYR A 45 7.96 0.37 -6.01
CA TYR A 45 7.52 0.79 -7.34
C TYR A 45 7.70 -0.31 -8.39
N LYS A 46 8.70 -1.19 -8.22
CA LYS A 46 8.94 -2.30 -9.14
C LYS A 46 7.76 -3.27 -9.09
N ASN A 47 6.86 -3.12 -10.06
CA ASN A 47 5.65 -3.90 -10.17
C ASN A 47 6.00 -5.38 -10.48
N ARG A 48 6.04 -6.18 -9.42
CA ARG A 48 6.51 -7.56 -9.46
C ARG A 48 5.31 -8.50 -9.49
N TYR A 49 5.04 -9.11 -10.65
CA TYR A 49 4.05 -10.19 -10.75
C TYR A 49 4.66 -11.49 -10.19
N PHE A 50 4.79 -11.56 -8.86
CA PHE A 50 5.26 -12.77 -8.19
C PHE A 50 4.10 -13.47 -7.49
N ARG A 51 3.99 -14.79 -7.73
CA ARG A 51 3.15 -15.69 -6.92
C ARG A 51 3.73 -15.82 -5.50
N GLU A 52 5.05 -15.72 -5.39
CA GLU A 52 5.82 -15.79 -4.14
C GLU A 52 6.24 -14.40 -3.68
N TYR A 53 6.70 -14.25 -2.43
CA TYR A 53 7.28 -12.98 -2.02
C TYR A 53 8.64 -12.87 -2.72
N GLY A 54 8.93 -11.69 -3.26
CA GLY A 54 10.29 -11.41 -3.74
C GLY A 54 11.24 -11.22 -2.56
N GLU A 55 12.50 -10.95 -2.86
CA GLU A 55 13.46 -10.46 -1.85
C GLU A 55 12.87 -9.25 -1.09
N PRO A 56 12.99 -9.21 0.25
CA PRO A 56 12.54 -8.09 1.05
C PRO A 56 13.15 -6.77 0.60
N ILE A 57 12.40 -5.68 0.80
CA ILE A 57 12.81 -4.35 0.33
C ILE A 57 13.42 -3.54 1.47
N GLY A 58 14.65 -3.09 1.26
CA GLY A 58 15.35 -2.16 2.14
C GLY A 58 15.77 -2.80 3.48
N PRO A 59 16.35 -2.00 4.39
CA PRO A 59 16.83 -2.48 5.69
C PRO A 59 15.71 -2.87 6.68
N ILE A 60 14.45 -2.66 6.29
CA ILE A 60 13.23 -2.93 7.07
C ILE A 60 12.46 -4.15 6.55
N ASP A 61 13.07 -4.92 5.65
CA ASP A 61 12.59 -6.20 5.13
C ASP A 61 11.11 -6.20 4.71
N LEU A 62 10.68 -5.18 3.96
CA LEU A 62 9.29 -5.10 3.51
C LEU A 62 8.95 -6.19 2.48
N GLU A 63 7.96 -7.01 2.80
CA GLU A 63 7.44 -8.04 1.91
C GLU A 63 6.24 -7.54 1.10
N VAL A 64 6.34 -7.59 -0.23
CA VAL A 64 5.28 -7.10 -1.13
C VAL A 64 4.63 -8.22 -1.92
N LYS A 65 3.30 -8.20 -2.02
CA LYS A 65 2.54 -9.07 -2.93
C LYS A 65 1.36 -8.35 -3.61
N PRO A 66 1.00 -8.74 -4.84
CA PRO A 66 -0.25 -8.28 -5.45
C PRO A 66 -1.48 -8.83 -4.72
N ILE A 67 -2.56 -8.06 -4.67
CA ILE A 67 -3.89 -8.59 -4.32
C ILE A 67 -4.49 -9.19 -5.60
N LEU A 68 -4.25 -10.48 -5.81
CA LEU A 68 -4.57 -11.17 -7.08
C LEU A 68 -6.05 -11.07 -7.49
N SER A 69 -6.98 -11.07 -6.52
CA SER A 69 -8.42 -10.91 -6.75
C SER A 69 -8.77 -9.58 -7.43
N LEU A 70 -7.99 -8.53 -7.19
CA LEU A 70 -8.17 -7.19 -7.76
C LEU A 70 -7.41 -7.02 -9.07
N TRP A 71 -6.23 -7.61 -9.17
CA TRP A 71 -5.45 -7.59 -10.41
C TRP A 71 -6.18 -8.26 -11.58
N GLY A 72 -6.98 -9.31 -11.30
CA GLY A 72 -7.86 -9.94 -12.28
C GLY A 72 -8.99 -9.03 -12.80
N LYS A 73 -9.24 -7.89 -12.12
CA LYS A 73 -10.18 -6.82 -12.50
C LYS A 73 -9.45 -5.56 -12.99
N ASP A 74 -8.18 -5.68 -13.35
CA ASP A 74 -7.30 -4.57 -13.75
C ASP A 74 -6.99 -3.52 -12.67
N ILE A 75 -7.24 -3.83 -11.40
CA ILE A 75 -6.93 -2.97 -10.26
C ILE A 75 -5.57 -3.39 -9.69
N LYS A 76 -4.51 -2.62 -10.00
CA LYS A 76 -3.10 -2.99 -9.76
C LYS A 76 -2.60 -2.62 -8.37
N VAL A 77 -3.32 -3.06 -7.33
CA VAL A 77 -2.93 -2.80 -5.94
C VAL A 77 -2.06 -3.90 -5.36
N LEU A 78 -1.06 -3.52 -4.59
CA LEU A 78 -0.18 -4.41 -3.85
C LEU A 78 -0.37 -4.20 -2.35
N ARG A 79 0.07 -5.18 -1.56
CA ARG A 79 0.11 -5.13 -0.11
C ARG A 79 1.54 -5.22 0.38
N VAL A 80 1.87 -4.39 1.37
CA VAL A 80 3.08 -4.52 2.19
C VAL A 80 2.76 -5.34 3.43
N ARG A 81 3.62 -6.28 3.76
CA ARG A 81 3.69 -6.97 5.06
C ARG A 81 5.00 -6.59 5.75
N PHE A 82 4.91 -6.44 7.07
CA PHE A 82 6.01 -6.11 7.96
C PHE A 82 6.48 -7.38 8.69
N ASP A 83 7.78 -7.49 8.90
CA ASP A 83 8.38 -8.56 9.69
C ASP A 83 8.45 -8.21 11.19
N SER A 84 8.39 -6.91 11.52
CA SER A 84 8.35 -6.43 12.91
C SER A 84 7.13 -6.98 13.66
N GLU A 85 7.33 -7.35 14.93
CA GLU A 85 6.29 -7.92 15.80
C GLU A 85 5.15 -6.91 16.03
N GLU A 86 5.50 -5.63 16.20
CA GLU A 86 4.60 -4.51 16.39
C GLU A 86 3.63 -4.35 15.21
N ALA A 87 4.13 -4.54 13.98
CA ALA A 87 3.37 -4.32 12.74
C ALA A 87 2.95 -5.62 12.02
N ALA A 88 3.21 -6.81 12.57
CA ALA A 88 2.99 -8.09 11.90
C ALA A 88 1.52 -8.31 11.46
N GLY A 89 0.57 -7.78 12.24
CA GLY A 89 -0.86 -7.81 11.96
C GLY A 89 -1.34 -6.81 10.89
N TYR A 90 -0.51 -5.84 10.52
CA TYR A 90 -0.88 -4.69 9.70
C TYR A 90 -0.50 -4.87 8.24
N ARG A 91 -1.26 -4.25 7.34
CA ARG A 91 -0.94 -4.17 5.90
C ARG A 91 -1.14 -2.75 5.41
N ILE A 92 -0.20 -2.26 4.61
CA ILE A 92 -0.39 -1.07 3.77
C ILE A 92 -0.76 -1.55 2.38
N ILE A 93 -1.88 -1.06 1.85
CA ILE A 93 -2.32 -1.34 0.49
C ILE A 93 -2.02 -0.12 -0.38
N TYR A 94 -1.32 -0.32 -1.47
CA TYR A 94 -0.88 0.78 -2.34
C TYR A 94 -1.00 0.45 -3.82
N ALA A 95 -1.00 1.48 -4.66
CA ALA A 95 -0.99 1.40 -6.11
C ALA A 95 0.21 2.17 -6.69
N PRO A 96 1.12 1.52 -7.44
CA PRO A 96 2.14 2.22 -8.20
C PRO A 96 1.53 2.80 -9.49
N CYS A 97 1.68 4.10 -9.68
CA CYS A 97 1.24 4.81 -10.88
C CYS A 97 2.40 5.03 -11.86
N HIS A 98 2.15 4.72 -13.13
CA HIS A 98 3.04 5.00 -14.23
C HIS A 98 2.30 5.75 -15.33
N GLU A 99 2.19 7.06 -15.16
CA GLU A 99 1.49 7.92 -16.11
C GLU A 99 2.48 8.69 -16.97
N LYS A 100 2.30 8.62 -18.28
CA LYS A 100 3.05 9.43 -19.24
C LYS A 100 2.40 10.81 -19.34
N GLN A 101 3.14 11.83 -18.95
CA GLN A 101 2.73 13.22 -19.07
C GLN A 101 2.75 13.68 -20.55
N PRO A 102 1.97 14.73 -20.91
CA PRO A 102 1.96 15.27 -22.28
C PRO A 102 3.34 15.69 -22.82
N ASN A 103 4.25 16.08 -21.93
CA ASN A 103 5.63 16.43 -22.27
C ASN A 103 6.56 15.22 -22.52
N GLY A 104 6.02 13.99 -22.46
CA GLY A 104 6.77 12.75 -22.66
C GLY A 104 7.47 12.20 -21.42
N THR A 105 7.47 12.92 -20.30
CA THR A 105 8.02 12.42 -19.02
C THR A 105 7.05 11.44 -18.35
N TYR A 106 7.57 10.58 -17.48
CA TYR A 106 6.75 9.66 -16.70
C TYR A 106 6.71 10.11 -15.24
N ILE A 107 5.51 10.20 -14.67
CA ILE A 107 5.35 10.32 -13.23
C ILE A 107 5.54 8.95 -12.60
N ARG A 108 6.38 8.91 -11.57
CA ARG A 108 6.55 7.76 -10.68
C ARG A 108 5.91 8.13 -9.35
N ARG A 109 4.68 7.67 -9.14
CA ARG A 109 3.91 7.90 -7.91
C ARG A 109 3.51 6.57 -7.29
N ILE A 110 3.44 6.53 -5.96
CA ILE A 110 2.81 5.46 -5.19
C ILE A 110 1.67 6.09 -4.40
N ASP A 111 0.46 5.57 -4.60
CA ASP A 111 -0.73 6.00 -3.87
C ASP A 111 -1.06 4.94 -2.79
N ILE A 112 -0.96 5.28 -1.51
CA ILE A 112 -1.41 4.43 -0.40
C ILE A 112 -2.92 4.57 -0.28
N LEU A 113 -3.66 3.49 -0.47
CA LEU A 113 -5.13 3.47 -0.55
C LEU A 113 -5.81 2.96 0.72
N ALA A 114 -5.11 2.17 1.54
CA ALA A 114 -5.64 1.71 2.82
C ALA A 114 -4.52 1.27 3.77
N VAL A 115 -4.81 1.39 5.06
CA VAL A 115 -4.04 0.76 6.14
C VAL A 115 -4.98 -0.12 6.95
N VAL A 116 -4.62 -1.36 7.19
CA VAL A 116 -5.53 -2.33 7.83
C VAL A 116 -4.81 -3.15 8.87
N ASN A 117 -5.51 -3.53 9.94
CA ASN A 117 -5.11 -4.61 10.83
C ASN A 117 -5.93 -5.87 10.48
N LYS A 118 -5.25 -6.94 10.06
CA LYS A 118 -5.88 -8.18 9.60
C LYS A 118 -6.84 -8.81 10.60
N LYS A 119 -6.60 -8.64 11.90
CA LYS A 119 -7.43 -9.23 12.95
C LYS A 119 -8.58 -8.30 13.32
N THR A 120 -8.29 -7.04 13.61
CA THR A 120 -9.28 -6.06 14.06
C THR A 120 -10.28 -5.68 12.96
N ASP A 121 -9.83 -5.64 11.71
CA ASP A 121 -10.67 -5.28 10.56
C ASP A 121 -11.27 -6.48 9.85
N GLU A 122 -10.96 -7.70 10.30
CA GLU A 122 -11.33 -8.98 9.64
C GLU A 122 -10.99 -9.03 8.14
N PHE A 123 -10.05 -8.19 7.71
CA PHE A 123 -9.74 -7.98 6.30
C PHE A 123 -9.24 -9.28 5.67
N ASP A 124 -9.85 -9.75 4.57
CA ASP A 124 -9.59 -11.07 3.99
C ASP A 124 -9.14 -11.04 2.52
N TYR A 125 -8.91 -9.84 1.97
CA TYR A 125 -8.56 -9.58 0.57
C TYR A 125 -9.64 -9.96 -0.46
N GLN A 126 -10.84 -10.36 -0.02
CA GLN A 126 -11.93 -10.71 -0.94
C GLN A 126 -12.57 -9.44 -1.50
N ALA A 127 -13.00 -9.51 -2.76
CA ALA A 127 -13.64 -8.38 -3.45
C ALA A 127 -14.91 -7.88 -2.72
N GLU A 128 -15.58 -8.77 -1.98
CA GLU A 128 -16.80 -8.43 -1.27
C GLU A 128 -16.57 -7.74 0.09
N HIS A 129 -15.35 -7.78 0.62
CA HIS A 129 -15.02 -7.17 1.89
C HIS A 129 -15.21 -5.65 1.84
N PRO A 130 -15.81 -5.00 2.87
CA PRO A 130 -16.07 -3.55 2.85
C PRO A 130 -14.85 -2.69 2.52
N ILE A 131 -13.70 -2.99 3.15
CA ILE A 131 -12.45 -2.28 2.87
C ILE A 131 -11.96 -2.50 1.43
N THR A 132 -12.10 -3.72 0.89
CA THR A 132 -11.74 -3.98 -0.51
C THR A 132 -12.63 -3.18 -1.46
N LYS A 133 -13.93 -3.09 -1.21
CA LYS A 133 -14.85 -2.24 -2.00
C LYS A 133 -14.45 -0.76 -1.96
N ARG A 134 -14.03 -0.26 -0.80
CA ARG A 134 -13.49 1.10 -0.66
C ARG A 134 -12.20 1.28 -1.47
N ILE A 135 -11.24 0.35 -1.37
CA ILE A 135 -10.00 0.39 -2.16
C ILE A 135 -10.30 0.41 -3.67
N ILE A 136 -11.27 -0.38 -4.14
CA ILE A 136 -11.71 -0.37 -5.54
C ILE A 136 -12.21 1.03 -5.93
N LYS A 137 -13.11 1.61 -5.13
CA LYS A 137 -13.67 2.95 -5.38
C LYS A 137 -12.57 4.02 -5.40
N ASP A 138 -11.66 4.01 -4.43
CA ASP A 138 -10.57 4.97 -4.32
C ASP A 138 -9.59 4.84 -5.51
N TYR A 139 -9.30 3.60 -5.93
CA TYR A 139 -8.48 3.34 -7.13
C TYR A 139 -9.17 3.86 -8.39
N GLU A 140 -10.46 3.58 -8.56
CA GLU A 140 -11.24 4.06 -9.68
C GLU A 140 -11.29 5.60 -9.71
N GLU A 141 -11.47 6.27 -8.58
CA GLU A 141 -11.46 7.74 -8.50
C GLU A 141 -10.11 8.37 -8.91
N LEU A 142 -8.99 7.72 -8.58
CA LEU A 142 -7.65 8.21 -8.89
C LEU A 142 -7.18 7.93 -10.32
N TYR A 143 -7.68 6.85 -10.95
CA TYR A 143 -7.16 6.36 -12.22
C TYR A 143 -8.21 6.26 -13.34
N SER A 144 -9.47 6.61 -13.10
CA SER A 144 -10.47 6.75 -14.16
C SER A 144 -10.24 8.04 -14.92
N ASN A 145 -9.58 7.92 -16.08
CA ASN A 145 -9.54 8.91 -17.14
C ASN A 145 -10.67 8.69 -18.15
#